data_AF-A0A382ALM1-F1
#
_entry.id   AF-A0A382ALM1-F1
#
_cell.length_a   1.000
_cell.length_b   1.000
_cell.length_c   1.000
_cell.angle_alpha   90.00
_cell.angle_beta   90.00
_cell.angle_gamma   90.00
#
_symmetry.space_group_name_H-M   'P 1'
#
loop_
_entity.id
_entity.type
_entity.pdbx_description
1 polymer ?
#
loop_
_entity_poly.entity_id
_entity_poly.type
_entity_poly.pdbx_seq_one_letter_code
_entity_poly.pdbx_strand_id
1 'polypeptide(L)' 'MNQLPKSSSIALKEWAVAVEAMARGDQIIILRKGGIHRDDKEFRIVHPEFLFYPTYEHQRSE' A
#
# COMPACT_ATOMS: atom_id res chain seq x y z
N MET A 1 13.97 -16.37 -7.17
CA MET A 1 13.71 -14.96 -6.79
C MET A 1 13.16 -14.29 -8.05
N ASN A 2 11.85 -14.02 -8.13
CA ASN A 2 11.32 -13.28 -9.28
C ASN A 2 11.98 -11.89 -9.31
N GLN A 3 12.52 -11.51 -10.46
CA GLN A 3 13.07 -10.19 -10.68
C GLN A 3 11.92 -9.19 -10.59
N LEU A 4 11.98 -8.25 -9.65
CA LEU A 4 11.01 -7.17 -9.55
C LEU A 4 11.07 -6.33 -10.84
N PRO A 5 9.93 -5.82 -11.33
CA PRO A 5 9.92 -4.97 -12.51
C PRO A 5 10.76 -3.70 -12.26
N LYS A 6 11.52 -3.25 -13.26
CA LYS A 6 12.38 -2.05 -13.17
C LYS A 6 11.58 -0.77 -12.90
N SER A 7 10.28 -0.77 -13.19
CA SER A 7 9.35 0.33 -12.95
C SER A 7 7.94 -0.20 -12.68
N SER A 8 7.13 0.58 -11.96
CA SER A 8 5.72 0.28 -11.71
C SER A 8 4.90 1.55 -11.85
N SER A 9 3.72 1.45 -12.47
CA SER A 9 2.71 2.50 -12.52
C SER A 9 1.66 2.37 -11.41
N ILE A 10 1.78 1.35 -10.56
CA ILE A 10 0.86 1.08 -9.45
C ILE A 10 1.57 1.36 -8.12
N ALA A 11 0.92 2.17 -7.30
CA ALA A 11 1.38 2.44 -5.94
C ALA A 11 0.22 2.47 -4.94
N LEU A 12 0.52 2.06 -3.71
CA LEU A 12 -0.39 2.15 -2.58
C LEU A 12 -0.18 3.47 -1.84
N LYS A 13 -1.15 4.40 -1.95
CA LYS A 13 -1.20 5.65 -1.17
C LYS A 13 -1.49 5.31 0.29
N GLU A 14 -0.56 5.60 1.19
CA GLU A 14 -0.66 5.35 2.63
C GLU A 14 0.09 6.39 3.47
N TRP A 15 -0.23 6.46 4.76
CA TRP A 15 0.46 7.37 5.70
C TRP A 15 1.95 7.03 5.80
N ALA A 16 2.80 8.06 5.79
CA ALA A 16 4.25 7.89 5.79
C ALA A 16 4.76 7.03 6.96
N VAL A 17 4.16 7.18 8.15
CA VAL A 17 4.51 6.36 9.33
C VAL A 17 4.24 4.86 9.12
N ALA A 18 3.16 4.50 8.42
CA ALA A 18 2.83 3.11 8.12
C ALA A 18 3.77 2.55 7.04
N VAL A 19 4.08 3.34 6.00
CA VAL A 19 5.05 2.97 4.96
C VAL A 19 6.43 2.69 5.58
N GLU A 20 6.87 3.55 6.48
CA GLU A 20 8.15 3.42 7.18
C GLU A 20 8.21 2.13 8.03
N ALA A 21 7.15 1.83 8.80
CA ALA A 21 7.07 0.59 9.59
C ALA A 21 7.13 -0.67 8.70
N MET A 22 6.49 -0.64 7.53
CA MET A 22 6.56 -1.73 6.55
C MET A 22 7.97 -1.87 5.94
N ALA A 23 8.62 -0.75 5.61
CA ALA A 23 9.95 -0.74 5.02
C ALA A 23 11.03 -1.29 5.97
N ARG A 24 10.89 -1.02 7.28
CA ARG A 24 11.77 -1.58 8.32
C ARG A 24 11.45 -3.03 8.67
N GLY A 25 10.30 -3.55 8.25
CA GLY A 25 9.83 -4.88 8.62
C GLY A 25 9.25 -4.96 10.03
N ASP A 26 9.06 -3.82 10.72
CA ASP A 26 8.38 -3.74 12.02
C ASP A 26 6.90 -4.15 11.88
N GLN A 27 6.32 -3.91 10.70
CA GLN A 27 4.99 -4.35 10.30
C GLN A 27 5.09 -5.15 9.00
N ILE A 28 4.33 -6.24 8.89
CA ILE A 28 4.34 -7.12 7.71
C ILE A 28 2.96 -7.26 7.03
N ILE A 29 1.91 -6.69 7.64
CA ILE A 29 0.52 -6.77 7.14
C ILE A 29 -0.13 -5.38 7.25
N ILE A 30 -0.84 -4.97 6.19
CA ILE A 30 -1.76 -3.83 6.21
C ILE A 30 -3.17 -4.35 5.88
N LEU A 31 -4.16 -4.03 6.73
CA LEU A 31 -5.58 -4.24 6.41
C LEU A 31 -6.22 -2.89 6.07
N ARG A 32 -6.76 -2.77 4.86
CA ARG A 32 -7.50 -1.58 4.42
C ARG A 32 -8.98 -1.89 4.29
N LYS A 33 -9.82 -1.09 4.93
CA LYS A 33 -11.26 -1.13 4.75
C LYS A 33 -11.65 -0.08 3.70
N GLY A 34 -11.88 -0.50 2.45
CA GLY A 34 -12.33 0.38 1.37
C GLY A 34 -12.38 -0.34 0.02
N GLY A 35 -13.14 0.20 -0.95
CA GLY A 35 -13.11 -0.28 -2.34
C GLY A 35 -13.79 -1.63 -2.63
N ILE A 36 -14.50 -2.24 -1.67
CA ILE A 36 -15.26 -3.48 -1.88
C ILE A 36 -16.74 -3.18 -2.18
N HIS A 37 -17.02 -2.10 -2.92
CA HIS A 37 -18.33 -1.90 -3.54
C HIS A 37 -18.24 -2.42 -4.97
N ARG A 38 -18.33 -3.74 -5.12
CA ARG A 38 -18.52 -4.40 -6.40
C ARG A 38 -19.88 -5.08 -6.37
N ASP A 39 -20.62 -4.98 -7.46
CA ASP A 39 -21.96 -5.58 -7.57
C ASP A 39 -21.93 -7.11 -7.44
N ASP A 40 -20.79 -7.73 -7.79
CA ASP A 40 -20.55 -9.18 -7.75
C ASP A 40 -20.16 -9.72 -6.36
N LYS A 41 -19.89 -8.85 -5.37
CA LYS A 41 -19.42 -9.19 -4.01
C LYS A 41 -18.16 -10.06 -3.96
N GLU A 42 -17.39 -10.16 -5.05
CA GLU A 42 -16.18 -10.97 -5.08
C GLU A 42 -14.94 -10.18 -4.62
N PHE A 43 -14.13 -10.83 -3.78
CA PHE A 43 -12.81 -10.33 -3.45
C PHE A 43 -11.79 -10.82 -4.47
N ARG A 44 -11.13 -9.89 -5.16
CA ARG A 44 -10.05 -10.16 -6.10
C ARG A 44 -8.87 -9.24 -5.80
N ILE A 45 -7.67 -9.82 -5.75
CA ILE A 45 -6.41 -9.09 -5.72
C ILE A 45 -6.15 -8.58 -7.14
N VAL A 46 -6.24 -7.26 -7.31
CA VAL A 46 -6.08 -6.62 -8.63
C VAL A 46 -4.59 -6.45 -8.99
N HIS A 47 -3.75 -6.17 -7.99
CA HIS A 47 -2.32 -5.92 -8.17
C HIS A 47 -1.53 -6.71 -7.10
N PRO A 48 -0.80 -7.77 -7.49
CA PRO A 48 0.00 -8.57 -6.54
C PRO A 48 1.29 -7.86 -6.11
N GLU A 49 1.74 -6.87 -6.90
CA GLU A 49 2.95 -6.07 -6.64
C GLU A 49 2.62 -4.59 -6.88
N PHE A 50 3.16 -3.72 -6.02
CA PHE A 50 2.97 -2.28 -6.08
C PHE A 50 4.09 -1.56 -5.31
N LEU A 51 4.29 -0.27 -5.61
CA LEU A 51 5.19 0.59 -4.83
C LEU A 51 4.44 1.20 -3.63
N PHE A 52 5.15 1.61 -2.59
CA PHE A 52 4.57 2.47 -1.55
C PHE A 52 4.59 3.94 -1.99
N TYR A 53 3.49 4.66 -1.78
CA TYR A 53 3.39 6.09 -2.01
C TYR A 53 3.06 6.81 -0.69
N PRO A 54 4.07 7.27 0.07
CA PRO A 54 3.88 7.85 1.39
C PRO A 54 3.24 9.23 1.30
N THR A 55 2.30 9.50 2.21
CA THR A 55 1.60 10.77 2.32
C THR A 55 1.86 11.40 3.68
N TYR A 56 2.00 12.73 3.69
CA TYR A 56 2.37 13.53 4.85
C TYR A 56 1.24 14.46 5.32
N GLU A 57 -0.01 14.20 4.90
CA GLU A 57 -1.17 14.96 5.34
C GLU A 57 -1.31 14.89 6.87
N HIS A 58 -1.48 16.04 7.53
CA HIS A 58 -1.57 16.21 8.99
C HIS A 58 -0.31 15.88 9.81
N GLN A 59 0.91 15.98 9.25
CA GLN A 59 2.09 16.09 10.11
C GLN A 59 2.02 17.40 10.90
N ARG A 60 1.87 17.32 12.23
CA ARG A 60 2.28 18.43 13.09
C ARG A 60 3.80 18.58 12.89
N SER A 61 4.22 19.78 12.51
CA SER A 61 5.61 20.20 12.61
C SER A 61 5.97 20.22 14.09
N GLU A 62 6.56 19.15 14.60
CA GLU A 62 7.42 19.25 15.77
C GLU A 62 8.74 19.91 15.37
#